data_AF-A0A5B9FXW7-F1
#
_entry.id   AF-A0A5B9FXW7-F1
#
_cell.length_a   1.000
_cell.length_b   1.000
_cell.length_c   1.000
_cell.angle_alpha   90.00
_cell.angle_beta   90.00
_cell.angle_gamma   90.00
#
_symmetry.space_group_name_H-M   'P 1'
#
loop_
_entity.id
_entity.type
_entity.pdbx_description
1 polymer ?
#
loop_
_entity_poly.entity_id
_entity_poly.type
_entity_poly.pdbx_seq_one_letter_code
_entity_poly.pdbx_strand_id
1 'polypeptide(L)'
;MKVNLYLVLLFALALSCSTGKGTQETIQVYNPNDFLAKQTSKNNFKVIDTFCINETERAERDIKKGKLVLHDTYIDFHNTYEVKSYFFGVPRKGVIEELSKFNIVIDTISIPDLYALYGEASNSFRSNCYQEVMKTEVENLLEGHSLSIDTLVKRAERQFVIDNPDKVYCLPDRDRSLDESNEYENFITKSRVYYTENFIYPEGYHPQKEELKSYTTADFILMKDGSIENLTVKATFQNAENLKYKSYFENGLRKFVLKTKWIHPKYSGIVRNSEMHFNIYFK
;
A
#
# COMPACT_ATOMS: atom_id res chain seq x y z
N MET A 1 -25.64 42.04 -69.75
CA MET A 1 -25.47 41.20 -68.55
C MET A 1 -25.99 41.96 -67.33
N LYS A 2 -27.18 41.59 -66.82
CA LYS A 2 -27.69 42.12 -65.54
C LYS A 2 -27.00 41.33 -64.42
N VAL A 3 -25.95 41.89 -63.85
CA VAL A 3 -25.32 41.34 -62.64
C VAL A 3 -26.33 41.48 -61.51
N ASN A 4 -26.68 40.34 -60.93
CA ASN A 4 -27.77 40.18 -59.99
C ASN A 4 -27.41 40.89 -58.67
N LEU A 5 -28.09 41.98 -58.34
CA LEU A 5 -27.83 42.82 -57.16
C LEU A 5 -27.88 42.01 -55.84
N TYR A 6 -28.64 40.91 -55.84
CA TYR A 6 -28.70 39.94 -54.74
C TYR A 6 -27.37 39.21 -54.48
N LEU A 7 -26.53 39.00 -55.50
CA LEU A 7 -25.23 38.34 -55.32
C LEU A 7 -24.22 39.25 -54.59
N VAL A 8 -24.30 40.57 -54.82
CA VAL A 8 -23.43 41.56 -54.16
C VAL A 8 -23.80 41.72 -52.69
N LEU A 9 -25.10 41.69 -52.36
CA LEU A 9 -25.59 41.76 -50.98
C LEU A 9 -25.25 40.49 -50.17
N LEU A 10 -25.27 39.31 -50.79
CA LEU A 10 -24.84 38.06 -50.14
C LEU A 10 -23.33 38.03 -49.88
N PHE A 11 -22.51 38.63 -50.77
CA PHE A 11 -21.06 38.76 -50.53
C PHE A 11 -20.72 39.77 -49.43
N ALA A 12 -21.49 40.87 -49.32
CA ALA A 12 -21.29 41.86 -48.26
C ALA A 12 -21.67 41.34 -46.85
N LEU A 13 -22.69 40.47 -46.75
CA LEU A 13 -23.07 39.83 -45.49
C LEU A 13 -22.10 38.71 -45.07
N ALA A 14 -21.48 38.01 -46.03
CA ALA A 14 -20.46 36.99 -45.74
C ALA A 14 -19.14 37.58 -45.20
N LEU A 15 -18.84 38.84 -45.50
CA LEU A 15 -17.64 39.54 -45.01
C LEU A 15 -17.80 40.17 -43.61
N SER A 16 -19.03 40.21 -43.06
CA SER A 16 -19.29 40.77 -41.72
C SER A 16 -19.17 39.73 -40.58
N CYS A 17 -18.96 38.45 -40.91
CA CYS A 17 -18.57 37.43 -39.94
C CYS A 17 -17.04 37.29 -39.88
N SER A 18 -16.32 38.41 -39.71
CA SER A 18 -15.00 38.34 -39.11
C SER A 18 -15.21 38.07 -37.62
N THR A 19 -15.30 36.77 -37.29
CA THR A 19 -15.05 36.31 -35.94
C THR A 19 -13.72 36.89 -35.52
N GLY A 20 -13.75 37.90 -34.65
CA GLY A 20 -12.57 38.34 -33.94
C GLY A 20 -12.00 37.10 -33.28
N LYS A 21 -10.93 36.55 -33.86
CA LYS A 21 -10.04 35.63 -33.16
C LYS A 21 -9.46 36.48 -32.04
N GLY A 22 -10.17 36.53 -30.92
CA GLY A 22 -9.66 37.09 -29.69
C GLY A 22 -8.33 36.39 -29.47
N THR A 23 -7.25 37.15 -29.56
CA THR A 23 -5.93 36.69 -29.16
C THR A 23 -6.07 36.16 -27.75
N GLN A 24 -6.07 34.84 -27.59
CA GLN A 24 -6.04 34.22 -26.27
C GLN A 24 -4.77 34.68 -25.59
N GLU A 25 -4.92 35.54 -24.59
CA GLU A 25 -3.82 36.09 -23.83
C GLU A 25 -3.15 34.93 -23.07
N THR A 26 -1.84 34.79 -23.24
CA THR A 26 -1.07 33.75 -22.56
C THR A 26 -0.66 34.28 -21.19
N ILE A 27 -1.22 33.69 -20.13
CA ILE A 27 -0.99 34.11 -18.74
C ILE A 27 0.20 33.35 -18.17
N GLN A 28 1.15 34.07 -17.57
CA GLN A 28 2.25 33.46 -16.83
C GLN A 28 1.81 33.07 -15.41
N VAL A 29 2.12 31.83 -15.03
CA VAL A 29 1.86 31.29 -13.70
C VAL A 29 3.15 30.74 -13.09
N TYR A 30 3.38 31.05 -11.82
CA TYR A 30 4.69 30.82 -11.18
C TYR A 30 4.70 29.69 -10.16
N ASN A 31 3.53 29.33 -9.61
CA ASN A 31 3.35 28.27 -8.63
C ASN A 31 1.89 27.76 -8.66
N PRO A 32 1.57 26.63 -7.99
CA PRO A 32 0.23 26.04 -7.97
C PRO A 32 -0.87 27.00 -7.49
N ASN A 33 -0.62 27.78 -6.43
CA ASN A 33 -1.61 28.72 -5.89
C ASN A 33 -1.89 29.87 -6.86
N ASP A 34 -0.84 30.36 -7.54
CA ASP A 34 -0.96 31.38 -8.59
C ASP A 34 -1.74 30.85 -9.80
N PHE A 35 -1.54 29.59 -10.17
CA PHE A 35 -2.35 28.92 -11.19
C PHE A 35 -3.82 28.84 -10.78
N LEU A 36 -4.12 28.32 -9.58
CA LEU A 36 -5.50 28.19 -9.08
C LEU A 36 -6.21 29.55 -9.00
N ALA A 37 -5.50 30.61 -8.61
CA ALA A 37 -6.05 31.96 -8.54
C ALA A 37 -6.36 32.57 -9.92
N LYS A 38 -5.63 32.17 -10.97
CA LYS A 38 -5.73 32.71 -12.34
C LYS A 38 -6.49 31.79 -13.30
N GLN A 39 -6.92 30.62 -12.84
CA GLN A 39 -7.57 29.62 -13.68
C GLN A 39 -8.94 30.11 -14.16
N THR A 40 -9.09 30.28 -15.47
CA THR A 40 -10.39 30.49 -16.12
C THR A 40 -10.49 29.62 -17.37
N SER A 41 -11.71 29.33 -17.83
CA SER A 41 -11.97 28.43 -18.96
C SER A 41 -11.50 28.93 -20.33
N LYS A 42 -10.88 30.11 -20.43
CA LYS A 42 -10.51 30.75 -21.71
C LYS A 42 -9.02 31.06 -21.89
N ASN A 43 -8.20 30.83 -20.87
CA ASN A 43 -6.80 31.26 -20.85
C ASN A 43 -5.86 30.13 -21.30
N ASN A 44 -4.85 30.49 -22.10
CA ASN A 44 -3.67 29.64 -22.30
C ASN A 44 -2.63 30.02 -21.25
N PHE A 45 -1.94 29.04 -20.67
CA PHE A 45 -0.97 29.28 -19.60
C PHE A 45 0.46 28.99 -20.07
N LYS A 46 1.39 29.84 -19.64
CA LYS A 46 2.83 29.54 -19.67
C LYS A 46 3.31 29.36 -18.24
N VAL A 47 3.68 28.13 -17.89
CA VAL A 47 4.18 27.82 -16.56
C VAL A 47 5.67 28.15 -16.46
N ILE A 48 6.04 28.89 -15.40
CA ILE A 48 7.41 29.13 -15.00
C ILE A 48 7.51 28.58 -13.58
N ASP A 49 7.91 27.33 -13.43
CA ASP A 49 7.94 26.65 -12.13
C ASP A 49 9.01 27.22 -11.20
N THR A 50 8.69 28.35 -10.55
CA THR A 50 9.53 28.94 -9.49
C THR A 50 9.33 28.23 -8.16
N PHE A 51 8.26 27.44 -8.02
CA PHE A 51 7.96 26.72 -6.80
C PHE A 51 9.05 25.69 -6.51
N CYS A 52 9.32 24.79 -7.46
CA CYS A 52 10.34 23.76 -7.29
C CYS A 52 11.75 24.33 -7.17
N ILE A 53 12.06 25.42 -7.90
CA ILE A 53 13.34 26.13 -7.80
C ILE A 53 13.53 26.65 -6.37
N ASN A 54 12.55 27.38 -5.83
CA ASN A 54 12.60 27.93 -4.48
C ASN A 54 12.68 26.84 -3.41
N GLU A 55 11.95 25.73 -3.58
CA GLU A 55 12.01 24.57 -2.69
C GLU A 55 13.38 23.90 -2.69
N THR A 56 13.98 23.72 -3.87
CA THR A 56 15.32 23.15 -4.04
C THR A 56 16.37 24.04 -3.37
N GLU A 57 16.37 25.35 -3.65
CA GLU A 57 17.31 26.28 -3.03
C GLU A 57 17.15 26.33 -1.51
N ARG A 58 15.90 26.24 -1.01
CA ARG A 58 15.64 26.14 0.42
C ARG A 58 16.23 24.86 1.00
N ALA A 59 16.06 23.72 0.33
CA ALA A 59 16.62 22.45 0.78
C ALA A 59 18.14 22.53 0.88
N GLU A 60 18.81 23.04 -0.15
CA GLU A 60 20.26 23.23 -0.15
C GLU A 60 20.74 24.16 0.99
N ARG A 61 20.01 25.23 1.28
CA ARG A 61 20.33 26.13 2.40
C ARG A 61 20.17 25.44 3.75
N ASP A 62 19.15 24.61 3.91
CA ASP A 62 18.91 23.86 5.15
C ASP A 62 19.97 22.75 5.33
N ILE A 63 20.33 22.02 4.26
CA ILE A 63 21.44 21.05 4.26
C ILE A 63 22.76 21.72 4.67
N LYS A 64 23.10 22.88 4.07
CA LYS A 64 24.31 23.65 4.43
C LYS A 64 24.34 24.10 5.89
N LYS A 65 23.17 24.21 6.55
CA LYS A 65 23.03 24.52 7.98
C LYS A 65 23.02 23.27 8.87
N GLY A 66 23.21 22.07 8.31
CA GLY A 66 23.15 20.81 9.02
C GLY A 66 21.72 20.36 9.39
N LYS A 67 20.70 20.94 8.76
CA LYS A 67 19.30 20.57 8.97
C LYS A 67 18.89 19.52 7.95
N LEU A 68 18.77 18.28 8.40
CA LEU A 68 18.29 17.16 7.59
C LEU A 68 16.89 16.77 8.02
N VAL A 69 15.99 16.71 7.05
CA VAL A 69 14.56 16.47 7.30
C VAL A 69 14.05 15.44 6.33
N LEU A 70 13.47 14.36 6.84
CA LEU A 70 12.86 13.32 6.02
C LEU A 70 11.34 13.37 6.21
N HIS A 71 10.59 13.41 5.11
CA HIS A 71 9.14 13.40 5.19
C HIS A 71 8.65 12.01 5.63
N ASP A 72 7.61 11.98 6.47
CA ASP A 72 7.15 10.76 7.11
C ASP A 72 6.61 9.71 6.13
N THR A 73 5.98 10.14 5.04
CA THR A 73 5.53 9.25 3.96
C THR A 73 6.65 8.43 3.38
N TYR A 74 7.90 8.88 3.42
CA TYR A 74 9.01 8.13 2.88
C TYR A 74 9.37 6.90 3.75
N ILE A 75 9.16 6.98 5.06
CA ILE A 75 9.23 5.80 5.95
C ILE A 75 8.09 4.83 5.65
N ASP A 76 6.93 5.37 5.26
CA ASP A 76 5.76 4.56 4.92
C ASP A 76 5.88 3.93 3.51
N PHE A 77 6.52 4.60 2.54
CA PHE A 77 6.70 4.15 1.14
C PHE A 77 7.76 3.05 0.95
N HIS A 78 8.82 3.01 1.76
CA HIS A 78 9.76 1.86 1.83
C HIS A 78 9.14 0.58 2.39
N ASN A 79 7.82 0.60 2.53
CA ASN A 79 7.09 -0.22 3.45
C ASN A 79 5.72 -0.60 2.83
N THR A 80 5.21 0.14 1.82
CA THR A 80 3.83 0.04 1.30
C THR A 80 3.37 -1.33 0.78
N TYR A 81 4.28 -2.30 0.54
CA TYR A 81 3.91 -3.67 0.16
C TYR A 81 4.16 -4.72 1.25
N GLU A 82 4.83 -4.34 2.35
CA GLU A 82 5.22 -5.24 3.44
C GLU A 82 4.99 -4.66 4.85
N VAL A 83 4.30 -3.52 5.00
CA VAL A 83 4.08 -2.93 6.34
C VAL A 83 3.33 -3.93 7.19
N LYS A 84 4.07 -4.50 8.13
CA LYS A 84 3.51 -5.37 9.15
C LYS A 84 2.54 -4.52 9.96
N SER A 85 1.34 -5.02 10.21
CA SER A 85 0.29 -4.27 10.92
C SER A 85 0.77 -3.67 12.25
N TYR A 86 1.72 -4.34 12.91
CA TYR A 86 2.33 -3.87 14.16
C TYR A 86 3.37 -2.75 14.00
N PHE A 87 3.73 -2.37 12.77
CA PHE A 87 4.70 -1.32 12.47
C PHE A 87 4.16 0.10 12.72
N PHE A 88 2.85 0.29 12.55
CA PHE A 88 2.15 1.54 12.83
C PHE A 88 2.05 1.78 14.35
N GLY A 89 3.17 2.12 14.97
CA GLY A 89 3.30 2.32 16.41
C GLY A 89 4.77 2.33 16.87
N VAL A 90 5.09 1.45 17.80
CA VAL A 90 6.43 1.38 18.44
C VAL A 90 7.58 1.14 17.44
N PRO A 91 7.46 0.29 16.41
CA PRO A 91 8.54 0.11 15.43
C PRO A 91 8.89 1.39 14.67
N ARG A 92 7.88 2.18 14.27
CA ARG A 92 8.09 3.51 13.66
C ARG A 92 8.86 4.44 14.60
N LYS A 93 8.57 4.42 15.90
CA LYS A 93 9.35 5.17 16.89
C LYS A 93 10.82 4.72 16.91
N GLY A 94 11.08 3.42 16.85
CA GLY A 94 12.45 2.89 16.77
C GLY A 94 13.20 3.39 15.54
N VAL A 95 12.55 3.48 14.37
CA VAL A 95 13.17 4.07 13.16
C VAL A 95 13.51 5.55 13.36
N ILE A 96 12.59 6.32 13.96
CA ILE A 96 12.82 7.74 14.28
C ILE A 96 14.00 7.89 15.25
N GLU A 97 14.08 7.04 16.27
CA GLU A 97 15.19 7.02 17.23
C GLU A 97 16.52 6.70 16.53
N GLU A 98 16.55 5.75 15.60
CA GLU A 98 17.75 5.46 14.79
C GLU A 98 18.15 6.64 13.89
N LEU A 99 17.19 7.26 13.19
CA LEU A 99 17.45 8.42 12.32
C LEU A 99 17.96 9.63 13.10
N SER A 100 17.48 9.83 14.33
CA SER A 100 17.92 10.93 15.19
C SER A 100 19.41 10.87 15.54
N LYS A 101 20.03 9.67 15.52
CA LYS A 101 21.48 9.50 15.74
C LYS A 101 22.32 10.15 14.63
N PHE A 102 21.71 10.41 13.47
CA PHE A 102 22.31 11.09 12.32
C PHE A 102 21.83 12.54 12.19
N ASN A 103 21.19 13.09 13.23
CA ASN A 103 20.57 14.43 13.22
C ASN A 103 19.49 14.58 12.12
N ILE A 104 18.83 13.49 11.74
CA ILE A 104 17.72 13.49 10.79
C ILE A 104 16.42 13.63 11.57
N VAL A 105 15.63 14.66 11.23
CA VAL A 105 14.32 14.91 11.83
C VAL A 105 13.22 14.42 10.90
N ILE A 106 12.17 13.81 11.46
CA ILE A 106 10.98 13.48 10.67
C ILE A 106 10.04 14.67 10.61
N ASP A 107 9.67 15.04 9.40
CA ASP A 107 8.64 16.04 9.13
C ASP A 107 7.33 15.35 8.76
N THR A 108 6.28 15.77 9.46
CA THR A 108 4.90 15.31 9.27
C THR A 108 4.02 16.42 8.70
N ILE A 109 4.61 17.56 8.31
CA ILE A 109 3.87 18.65 7.70
C ILE A 109 3.34 18.16 6.36
N SER A 110 2.01 18.20 6.22
CA SER A 110 1.31 17.86 4.98
C SER A 110 1.96 18.55 3.79
N ILE A 111 2.44 17.77 2.83
CA ILE A 111 2.89 18.28 1.55
C ILE A 111 1.64 18.77 0.80
N PRO A 112 1.61 20.02 0.29
CA PRO A 112 0.50 20.50 -0.51
C PRO A 112 0.26 19.57 -1.68
N ASP A 113 -0.90 18.94 -1.68
CA ASP A 113 -1.23 17.97 -2.70
C ASP A 113 -1.57 18.69 -4.01
N LEU A 114 -0.83 18.39 -5.07
CA LEU A 114 -1.09 18.94 -6.39
C LEU A 114 -2.30 18.28 -7.07
N TYR A 115 -3.02 17.35 -6.43
CA TYR A 115 -4.26 16.80 -6.98
C TYR A 115 -5.35 17.86 -7.27
N ALA A 116 -5.24 19.06 -6.69
CA ALA A 116 -6.11 20.18 -7.04
C ALA A 116 -5.80 20.78 -8.43
N LEU A 117 -4.63 20.48 -9.00
CA LEU A 117 -4.27 20.87 -10.37
C LEU A 117 -4.79 19.82 -11.36
N TYR A 118 -5.56 20.29 -12.34
CA TYR A 118 -6.08 19.47 -13.44
C TYR A 118 -5.60 19.99 -14.79
N GLY A 119 -5.50 19.09 -15.78
CA GLY A 119 -5.12 19.43 -17.16
C GLY A 119 -3.62 19.67 -17.35
N GLU A 120 -3.22 20.39 -18.39
CA GLU A 120 -1.79 20.59 -18.76
C GLU A 120 -0.93 21.22 -17.64
N ALA A 121 -1.57 21.95 -16.71
CA ALA A 121 -0.90 22.55 -15.57
C ALA A 121 -0.42 21.53 -14.53
N SER A 122 -1.09 20.39 -14.37
CA SER A 122 -0.63 19.33 -13.45
C SER A 122 0.69 18.72 -13.92
N ASN A 123 0.94 18.70 -15.23
CA ASN A 123 2.17 18.19 -15.82
C ASN A 123 3.30 19.25 -15.83
N SER A 124 2.99 20.49 -15.47
CA SER A 124 3.90 21.62 -15.62
C SER A 124 4.53 22.09 -14.30
N PHE A 125 3.99 21.67 -13.15
CA PHE A 125 4.57 21.93 -11.83
C PHE A 125 5.13 20.63 -11.26
N ARG A 126 6.37 20.66 -10.77
CA ARG A 126 6.94 19.56 -9.99
C ARG A 126 6.51 19.70 -8.53
N SER A 127 6.04 18.61 -7.93
CA SER A 127 5.79 18.51 -6.48
C SER A 127 7.01 17.96 -5.74
N ASN A 128 6.98 18.15 -4.42
CA ASN A 128 7.88 17.49 -3.47
C ASN A 128 9.38 17.78 -3.67
N CYS A 129 9.73 18.92 -4.28
CA CYS A 129 11.12 19.17 -4.68
C CYS A 129 12.05 19.30 -3.46
N TYR A 130 11.58 19.94 -2.39
CA TYR A 130 12.33 20.00 -1.13
C TYR A 130 12.56 18.60 -0.56
N GLN A 131 11.53 17.76 -0.55
CA GLN A 131 11.58 16.41 0.02
C GLN A 131 12.47 15.48 -0.79
N GLU A 132 12.47 15.56 -2.12
CA GLU A 132 13.38 14.76 -2.96
C GLU A 132 14.85 15.12 -2.72
N VAL A 133 15.18 16.41 -2.65
CA VAL A 133 16.55 16.85 -2.37
C VAL A 133 17.01 16.38 -0.98
N MET A 134 16.15 16.56 0.04
CA MET A 134 16.46 16.10 1.39
C MET A 134 16.57 14.58 1.49
N LYS A 135 15.71 13.85 0.80
CA LYS A 135 15.75 12.39 0.71
C LYS A 135 17.08 11.92 0.14
N THR A 136 17.51 12.46 -1.00
CA THR A 136 18.79 12.09 -1.61
C THR A 136 19.96 12.38 -0.68
N GLU A 137 19.96 13.53 0.01
CA GLU A 137 21.02 13.84 0.97
C GLU A 137 21.02 12.86 2.16
N VAL A 138 19.84 12.50 2.68
CA VAL A 138 19.69 11.50 3.74
C VAL A 138 20.15 10.12 3.29
N GLU A 139 19.75 9.67 2.09
CA GLU A 139 20.19 8.40 1.50
C GLU A 139 21.71 8.36 1.39
N ASN A 140 22.33 9.40 0.80
CA ASN A 140 23.79 9.51 0.67
C ASN A 140 24.51 9.47 2.03
N LEU A 141 23.98 10.18 3.04
CA LEU A 141 24.52 10.17 4.39
C LEU A 141 24.51 8.75 4.97
N LEU A 142 23.37 8.07 4.90
CA LEU A 142 23.21 6.71 5.41
C LEU A 142 24.10 5.71 4.68
N GLU A 143 24.21 5.82 3.35
CA GLU A 143 25.09 4.99 2.53
C GLU A 143 26.55 5.14 2.95
N GLY A 144 27.00 6.37 3.29
CA GLY A 144 28.32 6.63 3.87
C GLY A 144 28.58 5.86 5.17
N HIS A 145 27.53 5.45 5.87
CA HIS A 145 27.58 4.61 7.07
C HIS A 145 27.28 3.12 6.79
N SER A 146 27.19 2.70 5.53
CA SER A 146 26.74 1.37 5.12
C SER A 146 25.34 1.02 5.64
N LEU A 147 24.45 2.01 5.66
CA LEU A 147 23.06 1.90 6.09
C LEU A 147 22.12 2.33 4.96
N SER A 148 20.87 1.90 5.09
CA SER A 148 19.73 2.40 4.31
C SER A 148 18.54 2.56 5.23
N ILE A 149 17.50 3.27 4.79
CA ILE A 149 16.23 3.33 5.54
C ILE A 149 15.68 1.92 5.79
N ASP A 150 15.69 1.05 4.79
CA ASP A 150 15.28 -0.36 4.94
C ASP A 150 16.07 -1.09 6.03
N THR A 151 17.36 -0.82 6.13
CA THR A 151 18.21 -1.41 7.17
C THR A 151 17.78 -0.94 8.56
N LEU A 152 17.48 0.35 8.70
CA LEU A 152 16.97 0.90 9.97
C LEU A 152 15.59 0.36 10.32
N VAL A 153 14.68 0.27 9.34
CA VAL A 153 13.36 -0.34 9.47
C VAL A 153 13.47 -1.79 9.95
N LYS A 154 14.26 -2.61 9.26
CA LYS A 154 14.48 -4.03 9.63
C LYS A 154 15.06 -4.19 11.03
N ARG A 155 15.95 -3.30 11.45
CA ARG A 155 16.50 -3.30 12.82
C ARG A 155 15.44 -2.96 13.85
N ALA A 156 14.67 -1.88 13.63
CA ALA A 156 13.61 -1.47 14.54
C ALA A 156 12.51 -2.54 14.66
N GLU A 157 12.11 -3.16 13.56
CA GLU A 157 11.18 -4.29 13.56
C GLU A 157 11.72 -5.47 14.37
N ARG A 158 12.97 -5.88 14.10
CA ARG A 158 13.57 -7.00 14.82
C ARG A 158 13.66 -6.73 16.31
N GLN A 159 14.04 -5.51 16.70
CA GLN A 159 14.10 -5.11 18.10
C GLN A 159 12.71 -5.16 18.75
N PHE A 160 11.68 -4.63 18.08
CA PHE A 160 10.31 -4.75 18.55
C PHE A 160 9.87 -6.21 18.76
N VAL A 161 10.22 -7.12 17.83
CA VAL A 161 9.90 -8.54 17.97
C VAL A 161 10.64 -9.21 19.13
N ILE A 162 11.87 -8.76 19.43
CA ILE A 162 12.65 -9.21 20.58
C ILE A 162 11.99 -8.74 21.88
N ASP A 163 11.59 -7.47 21.94
CA ASP A 163 11.03 -6.83 23.14
C ASP A 163 9.59 -7.27 23.44
N ASN A 164 8.92 -7.90 22.47
CA ASN A 164 7.55 -8.39 22.60
C ASN A 164 7.47 -9.91 22.35
N PRO A 165 8.11 -10.74 23.20
CA PRO A 165 8.25 -12.17 22.97
C PRO A 165 6.95 -12.98 23.16
N ASP A 166 5.97 -12.42 23.86
CA ASP A 166 4.69 -13.09 24.18
C ASP A 166 3.51 -12.52 23.38
N LYS A 167 3.75 -11.47 22.59
CA LYS A 167 2.76 -10.93 21.66
C LYS A 167 2.33 -12.01 20.67
N VAL A 168 1.04 -12.06 20.38
CA VAL A 168 0.48 -12.85 19.29
C VAL A 168 0.52 -11.99 18.03
N TYR A 169 1.21 -12.47 17.01
CA TYR A 169 1.42 -11.78 15.75
C TYR A 169 0.42 -12.25 14.69
N CYS A 170 -0.02 -11.33 13.85
CA CYS A 170 -0.94 -11.63 12.76
C CYS A 170 -0.20 -12.34 11.62
N LEU A 171 -0.75 -13.45 11.12
CA LEU A 171 -0.14 -14.24 10.05
C LEU A 171 0.24 -13.47 8.77
N PRO A 172 -0.52 -12.44 8.33
CA PRO A 172 -0.14 -11.65 7.18
C PRO A 172 1.19 -10.91 7.33
N ASP A 173 1.61 -10.61 8.57
CA ASP A 173 2.83 -9.87 8.92
C ASP A 173 4.08 -10.76 9.00
N ARG A 174 3.95 -12.07 8.78
CA ARG A 174 5.10 -12.97 8.81
C ARG A 174 6.09 -12.62 7.71
N ASP A 175 7.32 -13.03 7.89
CA ASP A 175 8.37 -12.89 6.88
C ASP A 175 7.97 -13.65 5.60
N ARG A 176 8.08 -12.97 4.46
CA ARG A 176 7.84 -13.54 3.13
C ARG A 176 9.17 -13.57 2.39
N SER A 177 9.56 -14.72 1.86
CA SER A 177 10.65 -14.80 0.88
C SER A 177 10.09 -14.47 -0.50
N LEU A 178 10.63 -13.44 -1.16
CA LEU A 178 10.27 -13.13 -2.55
C LEU A 178 10.90 -14.11 -3.56
N ASP A 179 12.03 -14.73 -3.21
CA ASP A 179 12.85 -15.54 -4.13
C ASP A 179 12.72 -17.07 -3.98
N GLU A 180 11.92 -17.56 -3.04
CA GLU A 180 11.74 -19.00 -2.83
C GLU A 180 10.26 -19.35 -2.71
N SER A 181 9.89 -20.52 -3.21
CA SER A 181 8.56 -21.09 -2.96
C SER A 181 8.35 -21.15 -1.45
N ASN A 182 7.58 -20.20 -0.93
CA ASN A 182 7.46 -19.95 0.50
C ASN A 182 7.14 -21.28 1.22
N GLU A 183 8.10 -21.80 1.99
CA GLU A 183 8.02 -23.11 2.65
C GLU A 183 6.71 -23.25 3.44
N TYR A 184 6.30 -22.16 4.08
CA TYR A 184 5.04 -22.07 4.80
C TYR A 184 3.84 -22.19 3.86
N GLU A 185 3.79 -21.46 2.74
CA GLU A 185 2.67 -21.57 1.79
C GLU A 185 2.60 -22.95 1.14
N ASN A 186 3.74 -23.54 0.82
CA ASN A 186 3.83 -24.92 0.35
C ASN A 186 3.29 -25.90 1.38
N PHE A 187 3.66 -25.73 2.66
CA PHE A 187 3.17 -26.55 3.76
C PHE A 187 1.65 -26.41 3.95
N ILE A 188 1.12 -25.18 3.95
CA ILE A 188 -0.32 -24.92 4.06
C ILE A 188 -1.06 -25.56 2.89
N THR A 189 -0.57 -25.38 1.68
CA THR A 189 -1.17 -25.95 0.46
C THR A 189 -1.19 -27.47 0.51
N LYS A 190 -0.05 -28.11 0.83
CA LYS A 190 0.04 -29.57 0.98
C LYS A 190 -0.86 -30.09 2.09
N SER A 191 -0.97 -29.38 3.20
CA SER A 191 -1.85 -29.74 4.32
C SER A 191 -3.33 -29.69 3.91
N ARG A 192 -3.74 -28.68 3.13
CA ARG A 192 -5.10 -28.60 2.58
C ARG A 192 -5.41 -29.75 1.63
N VAL A 193 -4.48 -30.05 0.71
CA VAL A 193 -4.62 -31.16 -0.25
C VAL A 193 -4.74 -32.48 0.50
N TYR A 194 -3.81 -32.76 1.42
CA TYR A 194 -3.81 -33.98 2.21
C TYR A 194 -5.12 -34.16 3.00
N TYR A 195 -5.60 -33.12 3.69
CA TYR A 195 -6.86 -33.20 4.41
C TYR A 195 -8.03 -33.51 3.47
N THR A 196 -8.10 -32.81 2.33
CA THR A 196 -9.21 -32.93 1.38
C THR A 196 -9.26 -34.30 0.70
N GLU A 197 -8.10 -34.85 0.33
CA GLU A 197 -8.00 -36.18 -0.32
C GLU A 197 -8.35 -37.33 0.63
N ASN A 198 -8.12 -37.15 1.93
CA ASN A 198 -8.40 -38.17 2.95
C ASN A 198 -9.76 -37.95 3.65
N PHE A 199 -10.51 -36.90 3.27
CA PHE A 199 -11.80 -36.62 3.87
C PHE A 199 -12.90 -37.52 3.30
N ILE A 200 -13.59 -38.25 4.18
CA ILE A 200 -14.71 -39.12 3.82
C ILE A 200 -15.99 -38.32 4.01
N TYR A 201 -16.80 -38.20 2.95
CA TYR A 201 -18.09 -37.54 3.04
C TYR A 201 -19.11 -38.46 3.74
N PRO A 202 -19.94 -37.94 4.66
CA PRO A 202 -20.97 -38.76 5.30
C PRO A 202 -22.01 -39.19 4.27
N GLU A 203 -22.58 -40.39 4.48
CA GLU A 203 -23.66 -40.90 3.63
C GLU A 203 -24.84 -39.92 3.62
N GLY A 204 -25.35 -39.61 2.43
CA GLY A 204 -26.39 -38.61 2.24
C GLY A 204 -25.90 -37.16 2.36
N TYR A 205 -24.59 -36.90 2.27
CA TYR A 205 -24.08 -35.56 1.99
C TYR A 205 -24.43 -35.17 0.55
N HIS A 206 -24.95 -33.96 0.37
CA HIS A 206 -25.30 -33.42 -0.93
C HIS A 206 -24.17 -32.49 -1.42
N PRO A 207 -23.27 -32.95 -2.31
CA PRO A 207 -22.23 -32.12 -2.89
C PRO A 207 -22.85 -31.04 -3.79
N GLN A 208 -22.09 -29.99 -4.03
CA GLN A 208 -22.54 -28.82 -4.75
C GLN A 208 -22.92 -29.06 -6.22
N LYS A 209 -23.73 -28.12 -6.72
CA LYS A 209 -23.99 -27.87 -8.16
C LYS A 209 -23.69 -26.43 -8.62
N GLU A 210 -23.31 -25.52 -7.70
CA GLU A 210 -23.17 -24.07 -7.96
C GLU A 210 -21.73 -23.55 -7.71
N GLU A 211 -21.49 -22.25 -7.90
CA GLU A 211 -20.17 -21.61 -7.80
C GLU A 211 -19.67 -21.44 -6.34
N LEU A 212 -20.56 -21.33 -5.34
CA LEU A 212 -20.21 -20.99 -3.94
C LEU A 212 -19.98 -22.21 -3.01
N LYS A 213 -18.73 -22.56 -2.71
CA LYS A 213 -18.36 -23.77 -1.95
C LYS A 213 -18.75 -23.76 -0.47
N SER A 214 -19.23 -24.92 0.02
CA SER A 214 -19.26 -25.22 1.46
C SER A 214 -17.82 -25.27 1.98
N TYR A 215 -17.59 -24.79 3.20
CA TYR A 215 -16.25 -24.72 3.76
C TYR A 215 -16.23 -24.96 5.27
N THR A 216 -15.07 -25.30 5.80
CA THR A 216 -14.81 -25.30 7.24
C THR A 216 -13.54 -24.51 7.49
N THR A 217 -13.60 -23.57 8.42
CA THR A 217 -12.44 -22.79 8.87
C THR A 217 -12.00 -23.25 10.25
N ALA A 218 -10.70 -23.18 10.50
CA ALA A 218 -10.08 -23.29 11.81
C ALA A 218 -9.26 -22.04 12.06
N ASP A 219 -9.59 -21.35 13.15
CA ASP A 219 -8.88 -20.19 13.67
C ASP A 219 -8.23 -20.60 14.99
N PHE A 220 -6.94 -20.35 15.17
CA PHE A 220 -6.21 -20.74 16.37
C PHE A 220 -4.94 -19.90 16.56
N ILE A 221 -4.35 -20.00 17.74
CA ILE A 221 -3.02 -19.43 18.02
C ILE A 221 -2.02 -20.60 18.02
N LEU A 222 -1.01 -20.50 17.15
CA LEU A 222 0.17 -21.36 17.21
C LEU A 222 1.20 -20.72 18.12
N MET A 223 1.40 -21.30 19.29
CA MET A 223 2.38 -20.82 20.26
C MET A 223 3.79 -21.12 19.79
N LYS A 224 4.76 -20.32 20.24
CA LYS A 224 6.19 -20.45 19.88
C LYS A 224 6.81 -21.81 20.28
N ASP A 225 6.20 -22.53 21.21
CA ASP A 225 6.59 -23.89 21.62
C ASP A 225 5.94 -25.00 20.77
N GLY A 226 5.03 -24.63 19.85
CA GLY A 226 4.29 -25.53 18.98
C GLY A 226 2.93 -25.97 19.54
N SER A 227 2.55 -25.54 20.75
CA SER A 227 1.21 -25.78 21.28
C SER A 227 0.15 -24.93 20.56
N ILE A 228 -1.11 -25.36 20.66
CA ILE A 228 -2.25 -24.70 20.02
C ILE A 228 -3.19 -24.18 21.09
N GLU A 229 -3.50 -22.88 21.04
CA GLU A 229 -4.46 -22.22 21.92
C GLU A 229 -5.66 -21.69 21.12
N ASN A 230 -6.78 -21.48 21.81
CA ASN A 230 -7.98 -20.79 21.28
C ASN A 230 -8.55 -21.37 19.96
N LEU A 231 -8.40 -22.68 19.74
CA LEU A 231 -8.89 -23.35 18.53
C LEU A 231 -10.41 -23.28 18.38
N THR A 232 -10.86 -22.47 17.42
CA THR A 232 -12.23 -22.36 16.96
C THR A 232 -12.36 -22.99 15.60
N VAL A 233 -13.37 -23.84 15.40
CA VAL A 233 -13.65 -24.48 14.11
C VAL A 233 -15.10 -24.24 13.76
N LYS A 234 -15.38 -23.78 12.53
CA LYS A 234 -16.71 -23.45 12.05
C LYS A 234 -16.95 -24.02 10.66
N ALA A 235 -18.00 -24.80 10.50
CA ALA A 235 -18.45 -25.26 9.19
C ALA A 235 -19.63 -24.40 8.68
N THR A 236 -19.54 -24.03 7.40
CA THR A 236 -20.56 -23.31 6.65
C THR A 236 -20.95 -24.15 5.44
N PHE A 237 -22.24 -24.41 5.30
CA PHE A 237 -22.78 -25.19 4.19
C PHE A 237 -23.66 -24.32 3.30
N GLN A 238 -23.53 -24.53 1.99
CA GLN A 238 -24.42 -23.89 1.02
C GLN A 238 -25.80 -24.58 1.00
N ASN A 239 -25.84 -25.92 1.04
CA ASN A 239 -27.10 -26.65 1.21
C ASN A 239 -27.45 -26.77 2.72
N ALA A 240 -28.60 -26.22 3.11
CA ALA A 240 -29.09 -26.27 4.49
C ALA A 240 -29.33 -27.70 5.00
N GLU A 241 -29.63 -28.67 4.14
CA GLU A 241 -29.78 -30.08 4.53
C GLU A 241 -28.48 -30.69 5.07
N ASN A 242 -27.33 -30.14 4.67
CA ASN A 242 -26.02 -30.58 5.15
C ASN A 242 -25.70 -30.05 6.56
N LEU A 243 -26.50 -29.12 7.12
CA LEU A 243 -26.29 -28.60 8.49
C LEU A 243 -26.28 -29.72 9.54
N LYS A 244 -27.00 -30.82 9.30
CA LYS A 244 -26.98 -32.01 10.17
C LYS A 244 -25.59 -32.64 10.31
N TYR A 245 -24.68 -32.40 9.36
CA TYR A 245 -23.30 -32.88 9.39
C TYR A 245 -22.30 -31.88 10.00
N LYS A 246 -22.75 -30.71 10.47
CA LYS A 246 -21.85 -29.65 10.98
C LYS A 246 -20.82 -30.16 11.98
N SER A 247 -21.26 -30.91 13.00
CA SER A 247 -20.35 -31.46 14.01
C SER A 247 -19.33 -32.44 13.42
N TYR A 248 -19.69 -33.20 12.38
CA TYR A 248 -18.77 -34.12 11.70
C TYR A 248 -17.61 -33.36 11.04
N PHE A 249 -17.93 -32.32 10.27
CA PHE A 249 -16.93 -31.49 9.57
C PHE A 249 -16.05 -30.72 10.56
N GLU A 250 -16.65 -30.09 11.58
CA GLU A 250 -15.90 -29.34 12.59
C GLU A 250 -14.98 -30.24 13.43
N ASN A 251 -15.45 -31.42 13.85
CA ASN A 251 -14.62 -32.37 14.60
C ASN A 251 -13.50 -32.96 13.74
N GLY A 252 -13.76 -33.21 12.45
CA GLY A 252 -12.74 -33.66 11.50
C GLY A 252 -11.59 -32.67 11.41
N LEU A 253 -11.91 -31.40 11.14
CA LEU A 253 -10.88 -30.37 10.99
C LEU A 253 -10.18 -30.08 12.32
N ARG A 254 -10.91 -30.05 13.44
CA ARG A 254 -10.33 -29.91 14.78
C ARG A 254 -9.28 -30.98 15.07
N LYS A 255 -9.60 -32.25 14.82
CA LYS A 255 -8.67 -33.37 15.01
C LYS A 255 -7.44 -33.27 14.11
N PHE A 256 -7.63 -32.83 12.87
CA PHE A 256 -6.51 -32.60 11.97
C PHE A 256 -5.59 -31.51 12.50
N VAL A 257 -6.13 -30.33 12.82
CA VAL A 257 -5.35 -29.19 13.32
C VAL A 257 -4.53 -29.55 14.55
N LEU A 258 -5.13 -30.25 15.52
CA LEU A 258 -4.45 -30.66 16.77
C LEU A 258 -3.36 -31.73 16.56
N LYS A 259 -3.41 -32.50 15.46
CA LYS A 259 -2.41 -33.54 15.15
C LYS A 259 -1.33 -33.05 14.21
N THR A 260 -1.61 -32.01 13.43
CA THR A 260 -0.68 -31.44 12.47
C THR A 260 0.51 -30.81 13.18
N LYS A 261 1.72 -31.16 12.74
CA LYS A 261 2.94 -30.46 13.13
C LYS A 261 3.08 -29.21 12.26
N TRP A 262 2.64 -28.07 12.77
CA TRP A 262 2.64 -26.80 12.04
C TRP A 262 4.06 -26.25 11.86
N ILE A 263 4.33 -25.68 10.68
CA ILE A 263 5.52 -24.85 10.48
C ILE A 263 5.25 -23.47 11.08
N HIS A 264 6.13 -23.02 11.97
CA HIS A 264 6.01 -21.73 12.61
C HIS A 264 6.25 -20.57 11.63
N PRO A 265 5.33 -19.59 11.58
CA PRO A 265 5.65 -18.28 11.02
C PRO A 265 6.82 -17.62 11.76
N LYS A 266 7.65 -16.91 11.01
CA LYS A 266 8.75 -16.11 11.55
C LYS A 266 8.44 -14.63 11.35
N TYR A 267 8.90 -13.81 12.29
CA TYR A 267 8.83 -12.36 12.23
C TYR A 267 10.21 -11.81 12.49
N SER A 268 10.78 -11.13 11.50
CA SER A 268 12.16 -10.65 11.48
C SER A 268 13.17 -11.78 11.81
N GLY A 269 12.91 -12.98 11.30
CA GLY A 269 13.68 -14.20 11.47
C GLY A 269 13.41 -14.98 12.76
N ILE A 270 12.44 -14.55 13.59
CA ILE A 270 12.24 -15.09 14.93
C ILE A 270 10.87 -15.78 15.04
N VAL A 271 10.83 -16.99 15.59
CA VAL A 271 9.58 -17.72 15.89
C VAL A 271 8.82 -17.01 17.02
N ARG A 272 7.52 -16.77 16.80
CA ARG A 272 6.61 -16.10 17.74
C ARG A 272 5.23 -16.74 17.75
N ASN A 273 4.48 -16.46 18.81
CA ASN A 273 3.06 -16.80 18.89
C ASN A 273 2.35 -16.15 17.70
N SER A 274 1.56 -16.92 16.96
CA SER A 274 0.96 -16.47 15.71
C SER A 274 -0.51 -16.82 15.65
N GLU A 275 -1.32 -15.87 15.21
CA GLU A 275 -2.67 -16.16 14.73
C GLU A 275 -2.57 -17.04 13.48
N MET A 276 -3.44 -18.02 13.37
CA MET A 276 -3.47 -18.97 12.26
C MET A 276 -4.88 -19.05 11.72
N HIS A 277 -5.01 -19.00 10.40
CA HIS A 277 -6.26 -19.22 9.68
C HIS A 277 -6.10 -20.35 8.68
N PHE A 278 -6.89 -21.42 8.84
CA PHE A 278 -6.85 -22.58 7.97
C PHE A 278 -8.24 -22.95 7.47
N ASN A 279 -8.46 -22.82 6.17
CA ASN A 279 -9.74 -23.06 5.51
C ASN A 279 -9.66 -24.26 4.56
N ILE A 280 -10.71 -25.07 4.58
CA ILE A 280 -10.94 -26.18 3.65
C ILE A 280 -12.26 -25.94 2.93
N TYR A 281 -12.22 -26.02 1.61
CA TYR A 281 -13.42 -26.02 0.77
C TYR A 281 -13.78 -27.46 0.42
N PHE A 282 -15.06 -27.77 0.51
CA PHE A 282 -15.59 -29.10 0.23
C PHE A 282 -16.28 -29.13 -1.14
N LYS A 283 -16.43 -30.36 -1.64
CA LYS A 283 -17.22 -30.65 -2.84
C LYS A 283 -18.70 -30.39 -2.60
#